data_AF-A0A378W1I8-F1
#
_entry.id   AF-A0A378W1I8-F1
#
_cell.length_a   1.000
_cell.length_b   1.000
_cell.length_c   1.000
_cell.angle_alpha   90.00
_cell.angle_beta   90.00
_cell.angle_gamma   90.00
#
_symmetry.space_group_name_H-M   'P 1'
#
loop_
_entity.id
_entity.type
_entity.pdbx_description
1 polymer ?
#
loop_
_entity_poly.entity_id
_entity_poly.type
_entity_poly.pdbx_seq_one_letter_code
_entity_poly.pdbx_strand_id
1 'polypeptide(L)' 'MILIHPAESMNVQAANSLLKVLEEPPPQVVFLLVSHAADKVLPTIKSRCRKKVLPAPSHGKHWRICATGCGGA' A
#
# COMPACT_ATOMS: atom_id res chain seq x y z
N MET A 1 6.22 -8.80 -9.75
CA MET A 1 5.32 -7.98 -8.91
C MET A 1 5.79 -8.05 -7.47
N ILE A 2 5.88 -6.92 -6.78
CA ILE A 2 6.32 -6.82 -5.38
C ILE A 2 5.20 -6.18 -4.57
N LEU A 3 4.79 -6.82 -3.47
CA LEU A 3 3.79 -6.32 -2.54
C LEU A 3 4.48 -5.85 -1.25
N ILE A 4 4.15 -4.66 -0.79
CA ILE A 4 4.63 -4.10 0.47
C ILE A 4 3.42 -3.73 1.33
N HIS A 5 3.27 -4.42 2.46
CA HIS A 5 2.18 -4.22 3.41
C HIS A 5 2.63 -4.53 4.84
N PRO A 6 2.38 -3.67 5.84
CA PRO A 6 1.87 -2.29 5.74
C PRO A 6 2.96 -1.29 5.34
N ALA A 7 2.70 -0.46 4.32
CA ALA A 7 3.69 0.50 3.81
C ALA A 7 4.05 1.61 4.82
N GLU A 8 3.17 1.91 5.78
CA GLU A 8 3.37 2.89 6.85
C GLU A 8 4.33 2.43 7.95
N SER A 9 4.59 1.13 8.06
CA SER A 9 5.53 0.58 9.05
C SER A 9 6.98 0.55 8.55
N MET A 10 7.24 1.01 7.33
CA MET A 10 8.61 1.15 6.85
C MET A 10 9.36 2.19 7.67
N ASN A 11 10.54 1.81 8.17
CA ASN A 11 11.45 2.78 8.74
C ASN A 11 12.02 3.70 7.64
N VAL A 12 12.65 4.80 8.06
CA VAL A 12 13.18 5.82 7.15
C VAL A 12 14.22 5.26 6.18
N GLN A 13 15.07 4.34 6.63
CA GLN A 13 16.14 3.76 5.82
C GLN A 13 15.58 2.86 4.69
N ALA A 14 14.58 2.03 5.02
CA ALA A 14 13.87 1.19 4.08
C ALA A 14 13.11 2.03 3.06
N ALA A 15 12.41 3.08 3.51
CA ALA A 15 11.71 4.00 2.63
C ALA A 15 12.65 4.72 1.66
N ASN A 16 13.80 5.22 2.13
CA ASN A 16 14.79 5.89 1.28
C ASN A 16 15.44 4.93 0.28
N SER A 17 15.64 3.68 0.66
CA SER A 17 16.16 2.65 -0.25
C SER A 17 15.14 2.30 -1.32
N LEU A 18 13.87 2.16 -0.94
CA LEU A 18 12.76 1.93 -1.88
C LEU A 18 12.60 3.10 -2.85
N LEU A 19 12.78 4.35 -2.38
CA LEU A 19 12.71 5.53 -3.24
C LEU A 19 13.65 5.41 -4.43
N LYS A 20 14.92 5.03 -4.21
CA LYS A 20 15.90 4.83 -5.29
C LYS A 20 15.40 3.88 -6.38
N VAL A 21 14.74 2.80 -5.96
CA VAL A 21 14.18 1.80 -6.87
C VAL A 21 12.90 2.31 -7.57
N LEU A 22 12.10 3.14 -6.89
CA LEU A 22 10.94 3.79 -7.51
C LEU A 22 11.33 4.89 -8.51
N GLU A 23 12.53 5.47 -8.40
CA GLU A 23 13.03 6.46 -9.36
C GLU A 23 13.43 5.82 -10.68
N GLU A 24 14.13 4.69 -10.62
CA GLU A 24 14.57 3.90 -11.77
C GLU A 24 14.10 2.45 -11.59
N PRO A 25 12.81 2.16 -11.86
CA PRO A 25 12.28 0.82 -11.67
C PRO A 25 12.90 -0.16 -12.68
N PRO A 26 13.26 -1.37 -12.25
CA PRO A 26 13.68 -2.41 -13.17
C PRO A 26 12.59 -2.72 -14.21
N PRO A 27 12.97 -3.15 -15.43
CA PRO A 27 11.99 -3.50 -16.46
C PRO A 27 11.06 -4.60 -15.96
N GLN A 28 9.76 -4.47 -16.25
CA GLN A 28 8.71 -5.45 -15.94
C GLN A 28 8.42 -5.65 -14.44
N VAL A 29 8.87 -4.75 -13.56
CA VAL A 29 8.53 -4.80 -12.13
C VAL A 29 7.37 -3.86 -11.81
N VAL A 30 6.38 -4.38 -11.09
CA VAL A 30 5.25 -3.61 -10.54
C VAL A 30 5.34 -3.63 -9.03
N PHE A 31 5.33 -2.44 -8.41
CA PHE A 31 5.26 -2.26 -6.96
C PHE A 31 3.82 -1.94 -6.54
N LEU A 32 3.31 -2.72 -5.59
CA LEU A 32 2.02 -2.50 -4.95
C LEU A 32 2.24 -2.21 -3.48
N LEU A 33 1.98 -0.98 -3.06
CA LEU A 33 2.10 -0.55 -1.67
C LEU A 33 0.70 -0.46 -1.07
N VAL A 34 0.46 -1.20 0.01
CA VAL A 34 -0.82 -1.24 0.71
C VAL A 34 -0.65 -0.68 2.11
N SER A 35 -1.51 0.28 2.45
CA SER A 35 -1.48 0.99 3.72
C SER A 35 -2.88 1.16 4.28
N HIS A 36 -3.03 0.98 5.59
CA HIS A 36 -4.28 1.29 6.32
C HIS A 36 -4.36 2.79 6.64
N ALA A 37 -3.19 3.44 6.79
CA ALA A 37 -3.07 4.87 7.05
C ALA A 37 -2.17 5.54 6.00
N ALA A 38 -2.72 5.81 4.81
CA ALA A 38 -1.97 6.42 3.71
C ALA A 38 -1.32 7.78 4.07
N ASP A 39 -1.85 8.49 5.07
CA ASP A 39 -1.28 9.75 5.55
C ASP A 39 0.04 9.56 6.31
N LYS A 40 0.23 8.38 6.93
CA LYS A 40 1.50 8.00 7.60
C LYS A 40 2.60 7.58 6.62
N VAL A 41 2.25 7.30 5.37
CA VAL A 41 3.24 7.03 4.31
C VAL A 41 3.94 8.33 3.94
N LEU A 42 5.27 8.27 3.80
CA LEU A 42 6.09 9.44 3.49
C LEU A 42 5.62 10.15 2.20
N PRO A 43 5.57 11.49 2.20
CA PRO A 43 5.11 12.28 1.06
C PRO A 43 5.95 12.05 -0.20
N THR A 44 7.24 11.73 -0.05
CA THR A 44 8.17 11.40 -1.15
C THR A 44 7.82 10.08 -1.84
N ILE A 45 7.35 9.07 -1.11
CA ILE A 45 6.84 7.83 -1.72
C ILE A 45 5.51 8.11 -2.43
N LYS A 46 4.63 8.92 -1.79
CA LYS A 46 3.34 9.29 -2.37
C LYS A 46 3.48 10.07 -3.69
N SER A 47 4.51 10.90 -3.85
CA SER A 47 4.73 11.64 -5.10
C SER A 47 5.22 10.77 -6.26
N ARG A 48 5.90 9.64 -5.97
CA ARG A 48 6.38 8.68 -6.99
C ARG A 48 5.40 7.54 -7.27
N CYS A 49 4.38 7.35 -6.45
CA CYS A 49 3.37 6.32 -6.61
C CYS A 49 2.03 6.89 -7.09
N ARG A 50 1.24 6.07 -7.79
CA ARG A 50 -0.16 6.41 -8.10
C ARG A 50 -1.06 5.99 -6.94
N LYS A 51 -1.66 6.95 -6.24
CA LYS A 51 -2.63 6.69 -5.16
C LYS A 51 -3.91 6.08 -5.73
N LYS A 52 -4.32 4.92 -5.20
CA LYS A 52 -5.63 4.31 -5.45
C LYS A 52 -6.31 4.07 -4.10
N VAL A 53 -7.43 4.75 -3.89
CA VAL A 53 -8.28 4.54 -2.70
C VAL A 53 -9.22 3.39 -3.02
N LEU A 54 -9.20 2.36 -2.17
CA LEU A 54 -10.16 1.27 -2.24
C LEU A 54 -11.32 1.62 -1.30
N PRO A 55 -12.49 2.02 -1.84
CA PRO A 55 -13.63 2.33 -1.00
C PRO A 55 -14.15 1.06 -0.33
N ALA A 56 -14.79 1.23 0.83
CA ALA A 56 -15.54 0.14 1.43
C ALA A 56 -16.58 -0.36 0.41
N PRO A 57 -16.66 -1.68 0.17
CA PRO A 57 -17.69 -2.25 -0.69
C PRO A 57 -19.09 -1.88 -0.17
N SER A 58 -20.02 -1.56 -1.09
CA SER A 58 -21.39 -1.21 -0.72
C SER A 58 -22.15 -2.42 -0.16
N HIS A 59 -23.05 -2.15 0.79
CA HIS A 59 -23.75 -3.11 1.67
C HIS A 59 -24.48 -4.28 0.97
N GLY A 60 -24.65 -4.26 -0.36
CA GLY A 60 -25.43 -5.27 -1.09
C GLY A 60 -24.67 -6.51 -1.61
N LYS A 61 -23.34 -6.58 -1.52
CA LYS A 61 -22.54 -7.68 -2.14
C LYS A 61 -21.33 -8.14 -1.30
N HIS A 62 -21.43 -8.12 0.02
CA HIS A 62 -20.24 -8.12 0.89
C HIS A 62 -19.75 -9.47 1.44
N TRP A 63 -20.57 -10.53 1.46
CA TRP A 63 -20.26 -11.71 2.29
C TRP A 63 -19.09 -12.59 1.78
N ARG A 64 -18.55 -12.36 0.59
CA ARG A 64 -17.52 -13.25 0.01
C ARG A 64 -16.07 -12.86 0.29
N ILE A 65 -15.80 -11.67 0.82
CA ILE A 65 -14.42 -11.15 0.96
C ILE A 65 -14.02 -10.92 2.43
N CYS A 66 -14.97 -10.76 3.35
CA CYS A 66 -14.69 -10.46 4.76
C CYS A 66 -14.81 -11.65 5.73
N ALA A 67 -14.70 -12.90 5.25
CA ALA A 67 -14.79 -14.08 6.12
C ALA A 67 -13.54 -14.32 7.02
N THR A 68 -12.50 -13.49 6.94
CA THR A 68 -11.32 -13.60 7.79
C THR A 68 -10.87 -12.23 8.29
N GLY A 69 -11.37 -11.82 9.45
CA GLY A 69 -10.54 -11.03 10.38
C GLY A 69 -11.06 -9.70 10.92
N CYS A 70 -12.22 -9.19 10.53
CA CYS A 70 -12.80 -8.01 11.23
C CYS A 70 -13.73 -8.47 12.36
N GLY A 71 -13.15 -9.01 13.42
CA GLY A 71 -13.81 -9.26 14.69
C GLY A 71 -12.80 -9.10 15.82
N GLY A 72 -12.93 -8.04 16.62
CA GLY A 72 -12.18 -7.91 17.86
C GLY A 72 -12.04 -6.48 18.38
N ALA A 73 -12.99 -6.12 19.26
CA ALA A 73 -13.00 -5.06 20.28
C ALA A 73 -12.96 -3.58 19.83
#